data_AF-A0A8C2DSI7-F1
#
_entry.id   AF-A0A8C2DSI7-F1
#
_cell.length_a   1.000
_cell.length_b   1.000
_cell.length_c   1.000
_cell.angle_alpha   90.00
_cell.angle_beta   90.00
_cell.angle_gamma   90.00
#
_symmetry.space_group_name_H-M   'P 1'
#
loop_
_entity.id
_entity.type
_entity.pdbx_description
1 polymer ?
#
loop_
_entity_poly.entity_id
_entity_poly.type
_entity_poly.pdbx_seq_one_letter_code
_entity_poly.pdbx_strand_id
1 'polypeptide(L)'
;MTIPLHLGLSFMTSKFVKAFVICLERHSVVRNKPYLCALRNFGTGPNDSDGEDSSANAPASTFPQFSRRASLFGRRRSLSPLERVSQLLPEDTLSQEVWALRDTRNTEVEQDSQSLGKEREEATEEPQGSFAPHHVCVPGERPLCFGETLLAEFSRKRRLEFRKMFQLKEGLKLHSNWGLIAHTDMEGRPAGSIIRTSMGMPIVIRRPSLDEFTLFMKRGPAIAYPKDASAMLTMMDVTEGDCVLESGSGSGAMSLFLSRAVGYKGSVLSVEIREDHHRCAVLNYQRWRSSWSLRRGEEWPDNVHFHHGDLISAGPLLAGRGFNSVALDMVNPHLALPAVVPHLHPGSVCAVYQANITQVIDLMEGLRCSALPLVCERIVEVQYRDWLVGPSLKKDGTFNKRKAPHEEDDHVDESEPNEDTKGDLNCQDPVPFGDVPYIARPHPEQTGHTAFLIKLRKILK
;
A
#
# COMPACT_ATOMS: atom_id res chain seq x y z
N MET A 1 59.97 -40.86 -7.52
CA MET A 1 60.96 -39.95 -8.11
C MET A 1 60.49 -38.53 -7.80
N THR A 2 61.20 -37.90 -6.87
CA THR A 2 61.01 -36.54 -6.36
C THR A 2 61.60 -35.51 -7.32
N ILE A 3 60.96 -34.33 -7.45
CA ILE A 3 61.52 -32.99 -7.17
C ILE A 3 60.50 -31.90 -7.63
N PRO A 4 60.41 -30.75 -6.93
CA PRO A 4 59.27 -29.83 -6.92
C PRO A 4 59.56 -28.50 -7.63
N LEU A 5 58.55 -27.63 -7.77
CA LEU A 5 58.75 -26.22 -8.12
C LEU A 5 57.93 -25.33 -7.18
N HIS A 6 58.67 -24.68 -6.28
CA HIS A 6 58.25 -23.54 -5.49
C HIS A 6 59.25 -22.42 -5.81
N LEU A 7 58.77 -21.24 -6.21
CA LEU A 7 59.36 -19.88 -6.15
C LEU A 7 58.57 -19.03 -7.18
N GLY A 8 58.10 -17.81 -6.92
CA GLY A 8 58.21 -16.94 -5.77
C GLY A 8 57.40 -15.67 -6.06
N LEU A 9 56.84 -15.08 -5.01
CA LEU A 9 56.26 -13.74 -5.01
C LEU A 9 57.33 -12.67 -5.26
N SER A 10 56.89 -11.59 -5.92
CA SER A 10 57.22 -10.18 -5.65
C SER A 10 57.65 -9.44 -6.91
N PHE A 11 56.83 -8.48 -7.36
CA PHE A 11 57.25 -7.09 -7.62
C PHE A 11 56.02 -6.24 -8.03
N MET A 12 55.59 -5.38 -7.09
CA MET A 12 55.09 -3.99 -7.23
C MET A 12 54.13 -3.63 -8.39
N THR A 13 53.05 -2.87 -8.17
CA THR A 13 53.17 -1.46 -7.76
C THR A 13 51.87 -0.86 -7.18
N SER A 14 52.10 -0.09 -6.14
CA SER A 14 51.21 0.72 -5.27
C SER A 14 50.48 1.89 -5.96
N LYS A 15 50.26 1.87 -7.29
CA LYS A 15 49.66 3.01 -8.03
C LYS A 15 48.15 2.91 -8.31
N PHE A 16 47.49 1.79 -8.00
CA PHE A 16 46.03 1.66 -8.16
C PHE A 16 45.22 1.94 -6.89
N VAL A 17 45.87 2.03 -5.72
CA VAL A 17 45.18 2.22 -4.43
C VAL A 17 44.86 3.69 -4.11
N LYS A 18 45.50 4.67 -4.78
CA LYS A 18 45.26 6.11 -4.54
C LYS A 18 44.17 6.75 -5.41
N ALA A 19 43.68 6.09 -6.45
CA ALA A 19 42.58 6.61 -7.27
C ALA A 19 41.18 6.26 -6.72
N PHE A 20 41.08 5.31 -5.79
CA PHE A 20 39.79 4.89 -5.21
C PHE A 20 39.42 5.62 -3.91
N VAL A 21 40.38 6.33 -3.29
CA VAL A 21 40.19 6.98 -1.98
C VAL A 21 39.75 8.45 -2.10
N ILE A 22 39.79 9.07 -3.28
CA ILE A 22 39.38 10.48 -3.47
C ILE A 22 37.91 10.62 -3.94
N CYS A 23 37.23 9.53 -4.29
CA CYS A 23 35.82 9.57 -4.70
C CYS A 23 34.81 9.25 -3.56
N LEU A 24 35.28 9.19 -2.31
CA LEU A 24 34.50 8.74 -1.15
C LEU A 24 34.13 9.84 -0.14
N GLU A 25 34.42 11.12 -0.42
CA GLU A 25 34.14 12.24 0.49
C GLU A 25 33.05 13.23 0.03
N ARG A 26 32.27 12.93 -1.03
CA ARG A 26 31.19 13.84 -1.49
C ARG A 26 29.87 13.18 -1.87
N HIS A 27 29.45 12.15 -1.15
CA HIS A 27 28.04 11.76 -1.14
C HIS A 27 27.53 11.65 0.30
N SER A 28 27.09 12.78 0.84
CA SER A 28 26.11 12.80 1.92
C SER A 28 24.87 12.07 1.41
N VAL A 29 24.72 10.81 1.81
CA VAL A 29 23.52 10.01 1.57
C VAL A 29 22.39 10.67 2.37
N VAL A 30 21.62 11.50 1.68
CA VAL A 30 20.31 11.93 2.17
C VAL A 30 19.45 10.68 2.23
N ARG A 31 19.25 10.15 3.44
CA ARG A 31 18.24 9.12 3.72
C ARG A 31 16.87 9.70 3.40
N ASN A 32 16.41 9.52 2.16
CA ASN A 32 15.02 9.76 1.81
C ASN A 32 14.16 8.65 2.41
N LYS A 33 13.47 8.99 3.50
CA LYS A 33 12.30 8.23 3.96
C LYS A 33 11.29 8.21 2.80
N PRO A 34 10.68 7.06 2.46
CA PRO A 34 9.52 7.07 1.59
C PRO A 34 8.40 7.81 2.33
N TYR A 35 8.08 9.01 1.88
CA TYR A 35 6.88 9.74 2.29
C TYR A 35 5.67 9.06 1.63
N LEU A 36 5.25 7.92 2.19
CA LEU A 36 3.83 7.60 2.22
C LEU A 36 3.17 8.73 3.04
N CYS A 37 2.13 9.34 2.48
CA CYS A 37 1.33 10.41 3.09
C CYS A 37 1.26 10.25 4.62
N ALA A 38 1.70 11.28 5.34
CA ALA A 38 1.88 11.27 6.78
C ALA A 38 0.58 10.90 7.53
N LEU A 39 0.45 9.63 7.91
CA LEU A 39 -0.49 9.18 8.91
C LEU A 39 0.19 9.29 10.27
N ARG A 40 -0.07 10.39 10.98
CA ARG A 40 0.18 10.47 12.43
C ARG A 40 -0.61 9.34 13.09
N ASN A 41 0.10 8.45 13.78
CA ASN A 41 -0.48 7.50 14.70
C ASN A 41 -1.20 8.24 15.82
N PHE A 42 -2.52 8.09 15.90
CA PHE A 42 -3.27 8.35 17.11
C PHE A 42 -3.93 7.04 17.52
N GLY A 43 -3.52 6.55 18.69
CA GLY A 43 -4.05 5.34 19.29
C GLY A 43 -5.48 5.51 19.74
N THR A 44 -6.28 4.47 19.56
CA THR A 44 -7.54 4.27 20.27
C THR A 44 -7.33 3.08 21.20
N GLY A 45 -6.96 3.36 22.44
CA GLY A 45 -7.03 2.39 23.54
C GLY A 45 -8.19 2.78 24.47
N PRO A 46 -9.04 1.84 24.90
CA PRO A 46 -9.78 1.98 26.15
C PRO A 46 -8.90 1.46 27.30
N ASN A 47 -8.71 2.30 28.31
CA ASN A 47 -8.14 1.90 29.60
C ASN A 47 -9.29 1.34 30.45
N ASP A 48 -9.23 0.04 30.77
CA ASP A 48 -9.92 -0.56 31.90
C ASP A 48 -8.85 -1.05 32.90
N SER A 49 -8.84 -0.45 34.08
CA SER A 49 -8.31 -1.08 35.30
C SER A 49 -8.82 -0.29 36.51
N ASP A 50 -9.82 -0.86 37.18
CA ASP A 50 -10.22 -0.51 38.55
C ASP A 50 -9.11 -0.92 39.55
N GLY A 51 -8.96 -0.13 40.62
CA GLY A 51 -8.08 -0.42 41.75
C GLY A 51 -7.90 0.79 42.68
N GLU A 52 -8.55 0.75 43.83
CA GLU A 52 -8.58 1.71 44.93
C GLU A 52 -7.19 2.00 45.53
N ASP A 53 -6.87 3.26 45.90
CA ASP A 53 -6.85 3.73 47.30
C ASP A 53 -6.19 5.13 47.53
N SER A 54 -6.91 5.93 48.33
CA SER A 54 -6.51 6.93 49.35
C SER A 54 -5.44 8.05 49.15
N SER A 55 -5.93 9.27 49.40
CA SER A 55 -5.40 10.35 50.29
C SER A 55 -4.75 11.64 49.72
N ALA A 56 -5.46 12.75 50.05
CA ALA A 56 -5.01 14.04 50.59
C ALA A 56 -4.56 15.24 49.69
N ASN A 57 -5.35 16.32 49.82
CA ASN A 57 -5.04 17.77 49.91
C ASN A 57 -4.78 18.64 48.65
N ALA A 58 -5.86 19.33 48.21
CA ALA A 58 -6.12 20.78 47.99
C ALA A 58 -5.02 21.79 47.53
N PRO A 59 -5.34 23.02 47.01
CA PRO A 59 -6.64 23.65 46.69
C PRO A 59 -6.76 24.27 45.27
N ALA A 60 -7.94 24.85 45.04
CA ALA A 60 -8.51 25.44 43.83
C ALA A 60 -7.77 26.63 43.18
N SER A 61 -7.92 26.77 41.86
CA SER A 61 -7.92 28.08 41.19
C SER A 61 -8.93 28.15 40.04
N THR A 62 -9.57 29.30 39.98
CA THR A 62 -10.78 29.70 39.27
C THR A 62 -10.50 30.04 37.80
N PHE A 63 -11.32 29.57 36.86
CA PHE A 63 -11.44 30.20 35.53
C PHE A 63 -12.91 30.34 35.11
N PRO A 64 -13.30 31.48 34.50
CA PRO A 64 -14.70 31.89 34.36
C PRO A 64 -15.43 31.20 33.20
N GLN A 65 -16.73 30.97 33.42
CA GLN A 65 -17.71 30.66 32.37
C GLN A 65 -17.84 31.86 31.41
N PHE A 66 -17.73 31.61 30.11
CA PHE A 66 -18.22 32.52 29.09
C PHE A 66 -19.19 31.84 28.13
N SER A 67 -20.19 32.63 27.77
CA SER A 67 -21.49 32.28 27.21
C SER A 67 -21.47 31.79 25.77
N ARG A 68 -22.50 31.00 25.44
CA ARG A 68 -22.90 30.67 24.07
C ARG A 68 -23.10 31.94 23.24
N ARG A 69 -22.32 32.10 22.18
CA ARG A 69 -22.70 32.90 21.01
C ARG A 69 -22.56 32.03 19.76
N ALA A 70 -23.70 31.79 19.12
CA ALA A 70 -23.79 31.25 17.79
C ALA A 70 -23.00 32.14 16.82
N SER A 71 -22.24 31.54 15.92
CA SER A 71 -21.56 32.25 14.85
C SER A 71 -21.86 31.58 13.52
N LEU A 72 -22.69 32.29 12.74
CA LEU A 72 -22.93 32.09 11.33
C LEU A 72 -21.61 32.31 10.58
N PHE A 73 -21.09 31.29 9.91
CA PHE A 73 -20.03 31.49 8.93
C PHE A 73 -20.42 30.88 7.58
N GLY A 74 -20.83 31.78 6.68
CA GLY A 74 -20.90 31.53 5.25
C GLY A 74 -19.53 31.20 4.67
N ARG A 75 -19.54 30.46 3.56
CA ARG A 75 -18.38 30.06 2.77
C ARG A 75 -17.50 31.27 2.43
N ARG A 76 -16.27 31.34 2.95
CA ARG A 76 -15.23 32.21 2.39
C ARG A 76 -14.37 31.42 1.40
N ARG A 77 -14.16 31.99 0.21
CA ARG A 77 -13.24 31.48 -0.83
C ARG A 77 -11.81 31.48 -0.29
N SER A 78 -11.00 30.50 -0.67
CA SER A 78 -9.59 30.43 -0.30
C SER A 78 -8.79 31.55 -0.97
N LEU A 79 -8.09 32.34 -0.17
CA LEU A 79 -7.22 33.43 -0.63
C LEU A 79 -6.01 32.89 -1.41
N SER A 80 -5.64 33.60 -2.47
CA SER A 80 -4.44 33.38 -3.26
C SER A 80 -3.16 33.55 -2.40
N PRO A 81 -2.02 33.03 -2.86
CA PRO A 81 -0.75 33.17 -2.14
C PRO A 81 -0.36 34.63 -1.84
N LEU A 82 -0.61 35.57 -2.77
CA LEU A 82 -0.32 36.99 -2.56
C LEU A 82 -1.24 37.63 -1.51
N GLU A 83 -2.53 37.28 -1.51
CA GLU A 83 -3.51 37.81 -0.55
C GLU A 83 -3.26 37.34 0.88
N ARG A 84 -2.65 36.16 1.05
CA ARG A 84 -2.22 35.68 2.38
C ARG A 84 -1.01 36.45 2.89
N VAL A 85 -0.08 36.80 2.01
CA VAL A 85 1.11 37.58 2.38
C VAL A 85 0.73 39.02 2.70
N SER A 86 -0.20 39.64 1.95
CA SER A 86 -0.63 41.02 2.20
C SER A 86 -1.37 41.22 3.52
N GLN A 87 -1.96 40.17 4.09
CA GLN A 87 -2.64 40.21 5.40
C GLN A 87 -1.69 40.07 6.59
N LEU A 88 -0.43 39.68 6.35
CA LEU A 88 0.58 39.46 7.38
C LEU A 88 1.52 40.65 7.58
N LEU A 89 1.40 41.69 6.74
CA LEU A 89 2.22 42.90 6.80
C LEU A 89 1.50 44.02 7.59
N PRO A 90 2.20 44.75 8.47
CA PRO A 90 1.65 45.92 9.17
C PRO A 90 1.16 47.00 8.20
N GLU A 91 0.07 47.68 8.53
CA GLU A 91 -0.60 48.64 7.64
C GLU A 91 0.31 49.76 7.13
N ASP A 92 1.30 50.16 7.94
CA ASP A 92 2.27 51.21 7.66
C ASP A 92 3.32 50.82 6.59
N THR A 93 3.32 49.57 6.14
CA THR A 93 4.29 49.03 5.16
C THR A 93 3.69 48.76 3.77
N LEU A 94 2.39 49.03 3.59
CA LEU A 94 1.67 48.74 2.35
C LEU A 94 1.68 49.94 1.39
N SER A 95 1.92 49.69 0.10
CA SER A 95 1.82 50.71 -0.95
C SER A 95 0.37 51.15 -1.20
N GLN A 96 0.17 52.36 -1.76
CA GLN A 96 -1.16 52.90 -2.07
C GLN A 96 -1.98 51.99 -3.02
N GLU A 97 -1.33 51.26 -3.90
CA GLU A 97 -1.96 50.30 -4.82
C GLU A 97 -2.61 49.12 -4.07
N VAL A 98 -2.01 48.68 -2.95
CA VAL A 98 -2.55 47.58 -2.12
C VAL A 98 -3.74 48.04 -1.28
N TRP A 99 -3.75 49.32 -0.89
CA TRP A 99 -4.89 49.95 -0.24
C TRP A 99 -6.11 50.04 -1.16
N ALA A 100 -5.91 50.45 -2.42
CA ALA A 100 -6.98 50.52 -3.40
C ALA A 100 -7.66 49.15 -3.62
N LEU A 101 -6.89 48.06 -3.65
CA LEU A 101 -7.40 46.69 -3.78
C LEU A 101 -8.21 46.22 -2.56
N ARG A 102 -7.89 46.73 -1.36
CA ARG A 102 -8.64 46.43 -0.13
C ARG A 102 -9.99 47.15 -0.10
N ASP A 103 -10.05 48.40 -0.58
CA ASP A 103 -11.29 49.19 -0.60
C ASP A 103 -12.28 48.75 -1.67
N THR A 104 -11.81 48.34 -2.86
CA THR A 104 -12.68 47.69 -3.87
C THR A 104 -13.33 46.41 -3.33
N ARG A 105 -12.67 45.69 -2.42
CA ARG A 105 -13.20 44.46 -1.83
C ARG A 105 -14.32 44.72 -0.81
N ASN A 106 -14.29 45.84 -0.09
CA ASN A 106 -15.37 46.19 0.84
C ASN A 106 -16.62 46.67 0.11
N THR A 107 -16.46 47.34 -1.04
CA THR A 107 -17.59 47.79 -1.88
C THR A 107 -18.25 46.63 -2.63
N GLU A 108 -17.50 45.62 -3.10
CA GLU A 108 -18.07 44.41 -3.71
C GLU A 108 -18.91 43.57 -2.71
N VAL A 109 -18.49 43.51 -1.44
CA VAL A 109 -19.22 42.75 -0.40
C VAL A 109 -20.53 43.44 0.01
N GLU A 110 -20.60 44.78 -0.05
CA GLU A 110 -21.84 45.53 0.20
C GLU A 110 -22.83 45.49 -0.98
N GLN A 111 -22.35 45.35 -2.23
CA GLN A 111 -23.23 45.21 -3.40
C GLN A 111 -23.83 43.80 -3.54
N ASP A 112 -23.09 42.74 -3.18
CA ASP A 112 -23.59 41.35 -3.20
C ASP A 112 -24.64 41.06 -2.11
N SER A 113 -24.76 41.92 -1.10
CA SER A 113 -25.73 41.77 -0.01
C SER A 113 -27.07 42.48 -0.25
N GLN A 114 -27.23 43.22 -1.36
CA GLN A 114 -28.48 43.90 -1.73
C GLN A 114 -29.23 43.31 -2.94
N SER A 115 -28.70 42.29 -3.63
CA SER A 115 -29.28 41.75 -4.88
C SER A 115 -29.92 40.35 -4.80
N LEU A 116 -30.12 39.79 -3.59
CA LEU A 116 -30.80 38.50 -3.43
C LEU A 116 -32.15 38.65 -2.73
N GLY A 117 -33.15 39.07 -3.50
CA GLY A 117 -34.55 39.10 -3.09
C GLY A 117 -35.47 38.80 -4.27
N LYS A 118 -36.15 37.65 -4.19
CA LYS A 118 -37.19 37.10 -5.09
C LYS A 118 -36.69 36.41 -6.35
N GLU A 119 -36.70 35.08 -6.31
CA GLU A 119 -37.36 34.27 -7.35
C GLU A 119 -37.87 32.97 -6.70
N ARG A 120 -39.11 32.64 -7.03
CA ARG A 120 -39.93 31.55 -6.48
C ARG A 120 -40.10 30.57 -7.64
N GLU A 121 -39.42 29.44 -7.61
CA GLU A 121 -39.57 28.41 -8.63
C GLU A 121 -40.53 27.31 -8.15
N GLU A 122 -41.52 27.08 -9.00
CA GLU A 122 -42.53 26.03 -8.94
C GLU A 122 -41.90 24.65 -9.08
N ALA A 123 -42.32 23.71 -8.23
CA ALA A 123 -41.96 22.32 -8.32
C ALA A 123 -42.60 21.72 -9.59
N THR A 124 -41.79 21.36 -10.57
CA THR A 124 -42.18 20.47 -11.66
C THR A 124 -41.80 19.05 -11.25
N GLU A 125 -42.82 18.20 -11.03
CA GLU A 125 -42.63 16.77 -10.76
C GLU A 125 -42.06 16.07 -12.01
N GLU A 126 -40.81 15.60 -11.92
CA GLU A 126 -40.31 14.59 -12.86
C GLU A 126 -40.80 13.20 -12.46
N PRO A 127 -41.16 12.34 -13.43
CA PRO A 127 -41.77 11.05 -13.13
C PRO A 127 -40.75 10.13 -12.46
N GLN A 128 -41.12 9.66 -11.27
CA GLN A 128 -40.43 8.59 -10.55
C GLN A 128 -40.53 7.28 -11.35
N GLY A 129 -39.63 7.10 -12.31
CA GLY A 129 -39.28 5.79 -12.85
C GLY A 129 -38.58 5.01 -11.75
N SER A 130 -39.31 4.11 -11.10
CA SER A 130 -38.83 3.20 -10.08
C SER A 130 -37.85 2.16 -10.64
N PHE A 131 -36.63 2.57 -10.97
CA PHE A 131 -35.51 1.64 -10.99
C PHE A 131 -35.03 1.44 -9.56
N ALA A 132 -35.74 0.58 -8.82
CA ALA A 132 -35.16 -0.02 -7.63
C ALA A 132 -33.80 -0.63 -8.05
N PRO A 133 -32.68 -0.34 -7.36
CA PRO A 133 -31.46 -1.08 -7.62
C PRO A 133 -31.75 -2.52 -7.24
N HIS A 134 -32.00 -3.36 -8.25
CA HIS A 134 -31.97 -4.80 -8.09
C HIS A 134 -30.52 -5.13 -7.69
N HIS A 135 -30.26 -5.09 -6.40
CA HIS A 135 -29.08 -5.73 -5.83
C HIS A 135 -29.27 -7.23 -6.04
N VAL A 136 -28.87 -7.69 -7.23
CA VAL A 136 -28.75 -9.12 -7.51
C VAL A 136 -27.61 -9.58 -6.62
N CYS A 137 -27.96 -10.16 -5.47
CA CYS A 137 -26.97 -10.79 -4.60
C CYS A 137 -26.43 -12.00 -5.35
N VAL A 138 -25.18 -11.92 -5.80
CA VAL A 138 -24.52 -13.01 -6.52
C VAL A 138 -24.39 -14.20 -5.55
N PRO A 139 -24.64 -15.45 -5.99
CA PRO A 139 -24.50 -16.61 -5.11
C PRO A 139 -23.16 -16.63 -4.37
N GLY A 140 -23.21 -16.77 -3.05
CA GLY A 140 -22.02 -16.78 -2.18
C GLY A 140 -21.54 -15.39 -1.72
N GLU A 141 -22.16 -14.31 -2.18
CA GLU A 141 -21.89 -12.97 -1.64
C GLU A 141 -22.68 -12.75 -0.35
N ARG A 142 -21.99 -12.29 0.69
CA ARG A 142 -22.59 -11.93 1.98
C ARG A 142 -22.55 -10.42 2.16
N PRO A 143 -23.62 -9.81 2.70
CA PRO A 143 -23.58 -8.43 3.18
C PRO A 143 -22.42 -8.22 4.16
N LEU A 144 -21.93 -6.99 4.23
CA LEU A 144 -20.92 -6.58 5.18
C LEU A 144 -21.45 -6.73 6.60
N CYS A 145 -20.68 -7.39 7.47
CA CYS A 145 -21.04 -7.56 8.88
C CYS A 145 -19.94 -7.10 9.84
N PHE A 146 -20.32 -6.81 11.08
CA PHE A 146 -19.36 -6.42 12.12
C PHE A 146 -18.30 -7.50 12.34
N GLY A 147 -17.06 -7.07 12.59
CA GLY A 147 -15.89 -7.92 12.74
C GLY A 147 -15.04 -8.02 11.47
N GLU A 148 -15.62 -7.79 10.28
CA GLU A 148 -14.90 -7.84 9.01
C GLU A 148 -13.81 -6.76 8.91
N THR A 149 -12.71 -7.10 8.22
CA THR A 149 -11.69 -6.13 7.79
C THR A 149 -12.06 -5.59 6.43
N LEU A 150 -12.22 -4.28 6.33
CA LEU A 150 -12.65 -3.56 5.12
C LEU A 150 -11.60 -2.54 4.69
N LEU A 151 -11.69 -2.17 3.42
CA LEU A 151 -10.91 -1.12 2.78
C LEU A 151 -11.86 -0.03 2.30
N ALA A 152 -11.59 1.20 2.74
CA ALA A 152 -12.27 2.40 2.27
C ALA A 152 -11.39 3.12 1.25
N GLU A 153 -11.98 3.51 0.13
CA GLU A 153 -11.27 4.15 -0.97
C GLU A 153 -12.02 5.37 -1.50
N PHE A 154 -11.27 6.44 -1.74
CA PHE A 154 -11.76 7.61 -2.44
C PHE A 154 -10.76 8.00 -3.53
N SER A 155 -11.29 8.14 -4.75
CA SER A 155 -10.53 8.58 -5.90
C SER A 155 -11.15 9.84 -6.50
N ARG A 156 -10.32 10.81 -6.88
CA ARG A 156 -10.73 12.05 -7.54
C ARG A 156 -9.93 12.21 -8.83
N LYS A 157 -10.62 12.52 -9.94
CA LYS A 157 -9.98 12.66 -11.27
C LYS A 157 -9.06 11.46 -11.61
N ARG A 158 -9.50 10.24 -11.27
CA ARG A 158 -8.77 8.97 -11.45
C ARG A 158 -7.46 8.85 -10.67
N ARG A 159 -7.24 9.70 -9.66
CA ARG A 159 -6.15 9.58 -8.70
C ARG A 159 -6.71 9.08 -7.38
N LEU A 160 -6.04 8.12 -6.78
CA LEU A 160 -6.37 7.63 -5.45
C LEU A 160 -5.95 8.69 -4.41
N GLU A 161 -6.93 9.29 -3.74
CA GLU A 161 -6.70 10.36 -2.75
C GLU A 161 -6.71 9.82 -1.32
N PHE A 162 -7.46 8.74 -1.08
CA PHE A 162 -7.55 8.11 0.22
C PHE A 162 -7.78 6.62 0.08
N ARG A 163 -7.02 5.85 0.85
CA ARG A 163 -7.17 4.41 1.02
C ARG A 163 -6.85 4.06 2.47
N LYS A 164 -7.77 3.38 3.16
CA LYS A 164 -7.58 3.00 4.56
C LYS A 164 -8.21 1.66 4.87
N MET A 165 -7.44 0.77 5.48
CA MET A 165 -7.93 -0.49 6.03
C MET A 165 -8.39 -0.30 7.48
N PHE A 166 -9.51 -0.89 7.84
CA PHE A 166 -10.09 -0.81 9.18
C PHE A 166 -10.95 -2.04 9.47
N GLN A 167 -11.26 -2.27 10.74
CA GLN A 167 -12.21 -3.30 11.14
C GLN A 167 -13.60 -2.67 11.33
N LEU A 168 -14.62 -3.25 10.70
CA LEU A 168 -16.00 -2.85 10.88
C LEU A 168 -16.45 -3.25 12.30
N LYS A 169 -16.97 -2.30 13.06
CA LYS A 169 -17.34 -2.48 14.47
C LYS A 169 -18.54 -1.63 14.81
N GLU A 170 -19.44 -2.17 15.60
CA GLU A 170 -20.62 -1.47 16.07
C GLU A 170 -20.24 -0.22 16.88
N GLY A 171 -21.05 0.84 16.76
CA GLY A 171 -20.84 2.11 17.48
C GLY A 171 -19.65 2.96 17.03
N LEU A 172 -18.76 2.43 16.17
CA LEU A 172 -17.58 3.16 15.69
C LEU A 172 -17.83 3.91 14.37
N LYS A 173 -16.89 4.81 14.05
CA LYS A 173 -16.92 5.64 12.85
C LYS A 173 -15.58 5.56 12.11
N LEU A 174 -15.64 5.56 10.79
CA LEU A 174 -14.47 5.74 9.93
C LEU A 174 -14.15 7.22 9.83
N HIS A 175 -12.97 7.60 10.31
CA HIS A 175 -12.43 8.94 10.20
C HIS A 175 -11.55 9.09 8.95
N SER A 176 -11.84 10.11 8.14
CA SER A 176 -11.05 10.54 6.98
C SER A 176 -10.98 12.08 6.91
N ASN A 177 -10.03 12.60 6.15
CA ASN A 177 -9.95 14.05 5.86
C ASN A 177 -11.14 14.56 5.03
N TRP A 178 -11.94 13.64 4.46
CA TRP A 178 -13.09 13.90 3.59
C TRP A 178 -14.42 13.73 4.33
N GLY A 179 -14.39 13.63 5.67
CA GLY A 179 -15.56 13.44 6.52
C GLY A 179 -15.62 12.08 7.21
N LEU A 180 -16.75 11.85 7.88
CA LEU A 180 -17.01 10.69 8.72
C LEU A 180 -18.03 9.75 8.07
N ILE A 181 -17.89 8.44 8.29
CA ILE A 181 -18.91 7.43 7.96
C ILE A 181 -19.16 6.58 9.20
N ALA A 182 -20.41 6.46 9.66
CA ALA A 182 -20.70 5.54 10.76
C ALA A 182 -20.62 4.10 10.27
N HIS A 183 -20.08 3.20 11.09
CA HIS A 183 -19.96 1.79 10.70
C HIS A 183 -21.34 1.12 10.54
N THR A 184 -22.33 1.56 11.30
CA THR A 184 -23.74 1.17 11.14
C THR A 184 -24.29 1.49 9.76
N ASP A 185 -23.77 2.52 9.08
CA ASP A 185 -24.19 2.86 7.72
C ASP A 185 -23.60 1.88 6.68
N MET A 186 -22.58 1.10 7.05
CA MET A 186 -21.89 0.15 6.16
C MET A 186 -22.42 -1.28 6.32
N GLU A 187 -22.84 -1.64 7.53
CA GLU A 187 -23.36 -2.96 7.86
C GLU A 187 -24.64 -3.26 7.06
N GLY A 188 -24.82 -4.52 6.67
CA GLY A 188 -25.93 -4.96 5.82
C GLY A 188 -25.83 -4.58 4.34
N ARG A 189 -24.85 -3.76 3.93
CA ARG A 189 -24.63 -3.40 2.52
C ARG A 189 -23.75 -4.42 1.79
N PRO A 190 -23.83 -4.55 0.46
CA PRO A 190 -22.88 -5.37 -0.30
C PRO A 190 -21.48 -4.74 -0.33
N ALA A 191 -20.44 -5.56 -0.51
CA ALA A 191 -19.09 -5.07 -0.71
C ALA A 191 -18.98 -4.33 -2.05
N GLY A 192 -18.22 -3.24 -2.11
CA GLY A 192 -18.16 -2.34 -3.26
C GLY A 192 -19.19 -1.21 -3.21
N SER A 193 -20.03 -1.15 -2.17
CA SER A 193 -20.98 -0.06 -1.99
C SER A 193 -20.29 1.30 -1.88
N ILE A 194 -20.90 2.32 -2.49
CA ILE A 194 -20.51 3.72 -2.32
C ILE A 194 -21.29 4.31 -1.16
N ILE A 195 -20.59 4.87 -0.18
CA ILE A 195 -21.18 5.51 1.00
C ILE A 195 -20.69 6.95 1.05
N ARG A 196 -21.63 7.89 1.21
CA ARG A 196 -21.31 9.31 1.34
C ARG A 196 -20.85 9.62 2.76
N THR A 197 -19.76 10.37 2.88
CA THR A 197 -19.32 10.91 4.17
C THR A 197 -20.28 11.99 4.67
N SER A 198 -20.09 12.42 5.91
CA SER A 198 -20.73 13.62 6.48
C SER A 198 -20.50 14.92 5.69
N MET A 199 -19.51 14.96 4.78
CA MET A 199 -19.24 16.07 3.87
C MET A 199 -19.75 15.82 2.44
N GLY A 200 -20.51 14.74 2.22
CA GLY A 200 -21.08 14.37 0.92
C GLY A 200 -20.12 13.66 -0.04
N MET A 201 -18.89 13.34 0.38
CA MET A 201 -17.90 12.72 -0.50
C MET A 201 -18.16 11.21 -0.66
N PRO A 202 -18.19 10.67 -1.90
CA PRO A 202 -18.45 9.25 -2.13
C PRO A 202 -17.20 8.40 -1.84
N ILE A 203 -17.28 7.48 -0.87
CA ILE A 203 -16.22 6.52 -0.55
C ILE A 203 -16.69 5.11 -0.91
N VAL A 204 -15.88 4.36 -1.64
CA VAL A 204 -16.11 2.94 -1.92
C VAL A 204 -15.67 2.13 -0.70
N ILE A 205 -16.56 1.28 -0.18
CA ILE A 205 -16.25 0.34 0.90
C ILE A 205 -16.22 -1.07 0.34
N ARG A 206 -15.09 -1.77 0.44
CA ARG A 206 -14.93 -3.13 -0.09
C ARG A 206 -14.04 -3.99 0.81
N ARG A 207 -13.98 -5.28 0.52
CA ARG A 207 -13.07 -6.22 1.20
C ARG A 207 -11.68 -6.13 0.55
N PRO A 208 -10.59 -6.14 1.34
CA PRO A 208 -9.24 -6.17 0.78
C PRO A 208 -8.95 -7.53 0.15
N SER A 209 -8.15 -7.55 -0.92
CA SER A 209 -7.44 -8.76 -1.34
C SER A 209 -6.33 -9.10 -0.33
N LEU A 210 -5.69 -10.27 -0.47
CA LEU A 210 -4.61 -10.64 0.46
C LEU A 210 -3.37 -9.77 0.27
N ASP A 211 -3.01 -9.47 -0.98
CA ASP A 211 -1.91 -8.55 -1.27
C ASP A 211 -2.14 -7.19 -0.62
N GLU A 212 -3.35 -6.63 -0.72
CA GLU A 212 -3.73 -5.40 -0.03
C GLU A 212 -3.68 -5.54 1.48
N PHE A 213 -4.24 -6.62 2.04
CA PHE A 213 -4.19 -6.86 3.48
C PHE A 213 -2.76 -6.84 4.00
N THR A 214 -1.83 -7.51 3.33
CA THR A 214 -0.42 -7.53 3.74
C THR A 214 0.26 -6.16 3.67
N LEU A 215 -0.16 -5.29 2.76
CA LEU A 215 0.36 -3.92 2.65
C LEU A 215 -0.16 -2.99 3.75
N PHE A 216 -1.39 -3.20 4.23
CA PHE A 216 -2.06 -2.34 5.21
C PHE A 216 -2.10 -2.88 6.63
N MET A 217 -1.79 -4.15 6.86
CA MET A 217 -1.79 -4.75 8.20
C MET A 217 -0.76 -4.09 9.12
N LYS A 218 -0.90 -4.31 10.42
CA LYS A 218 0.08 -3.81 11.39
C LYS A 218 1.42 -4.52 11.13
N ARG A 219 2.51 -3.75 11.08
CA ARG A 219 3.85 -4.28 10.80
C ARG A 219 4.79 -4.01 11.97
N GLY A 220 5.63 -5.01 12.28
CA GLY A 220 6.82 -4.84 13.11
C GLY A 220 8.02 -4.55 12.19
N PRO A 221 8.53 -5.56 11.47
CA PRO A 221 9.57 -5.40 10.45
C PRO A 221 9.01 -5.04 9.07
N ALA A 222 9.92 -4.79 8.13
CA ALA A 222 9.61 -4.78 6.70
C ALA A 222 9.04 -6.15 6.27
N ILE A 223 8.23 -6.17 5.22
CA ILE A 223 7.59 -7.39 4.70
C ILE A 223 8.21 -7.78 3.36
N ALA A 224 8.17 -9.06 3.04
CA ALA A 224 8.21 -9.51 1.64
C ALA A 224 6.97 -8.95 0.93
N TYR A 225 7.17 -8.08 -0.06
CA TYR A 225 6.07 -7.47 -0.80
C TYR A 225 5.33 -8.52 -1.65
N PRO A 226 4.04 -8.33 -1.97
CA PRO A 226 3.26 -9.32 -2.72
C PRO A 226 3.91 -9.79 -4.04
N LYS A 227 4.61 -8.89 -4.76
CA LYS A 227 5.36 -9.23 -5.98
C LYS A 227 6.47 -10.25 -5.71
N ASP A 228 7.17 -10.10 -4.59
CA ASP A 228 8.28 -10.96 -4.20
C ASP A 228 7.77 -12.27 -3.61
N ALA A 229 6.73 -12.20 -2.76
CA ALA A 229 6.08 -13.39 -2.21
C ALA A 229 5.51 -14.30 -3.33
N SER A 230 4.86 -13.72 -4.34
CA SER A 230 4.33 -14.49 -5.49
C SER A 230 5.46 -15.16 -6.29
N ALA A 231 6.57 -14.44 -6.50
CA ALA A 231 7.73 -15.01 -7.18
C ALA A 231 8.40 -16.12 -6.36
N MET A 232 8.53 -15.96 -5.04
CA MET A 232 9.06 -16.99 -4.15
C MET A 232 8.18 -18.24 -4.13
N LEU A 233 6.85 -18.09 -4.02
CA LEU A 233 5.91 -19.21 -4.13
C LEU A 233 6.12 -20.00 -5.44
N THR A 234 6.27 -19.27 -6.55
CA THR A 234 6.53 -19.87 -7.87
C THR A 234 7.90 -20.54 -7.93
N MET A 235 8.93 -19.97 -7.31
CA MET A 235 10.26 -20.61 -7.24
C MET A 235 10.21 -21.91 -6.44
N MET A 236 9.46 -21.90 -5.33
CA MET A 236 9.32 -23.01 -4.39
C MET A 236 8.40 -24.12 -4.90
N ASP A 237 7.57 -23.85 -5.90
CA ASP A 237 6.57 -24.78 -6.44
C ASP A 237 5.60 -25.27 -5.35
N VAL A 238 5.12 -24.35 -4.52
CA VAL A 238 4.20 -24.66 -3.40
C VAL A 238 2.81 -24.97 -3.92
N THR A 239 2.26 -26.11 -3.51
CA THR A 239 0.95 -26.61 -3.90
C THR A 239 0.12 -27.10 -2.72
N GLU A 240 -1.17 -27.34 -2.95
CA GLU A 240 -2.09 -27.86 -1.93
C GLU A 240 -1.56 -29.19 -1.34
N GLY A 241 -1.52 -29.28 -0.02
CA GLY A 241 -1.02 -30.47 0.69
C GLY A 241 0.46 -30.40 1.09
N ASP A 242 1.21 -29.42 0.62
CA ASP A 242 2.63 -29.30 0.96
C ASP A 242 2.87 -28.93 2.43
N CYS A 243 3.96 -29.46 2.99
CA CYS A 243 4.53 -29.03 4.26
C CYS A 243 5.68 -28.05 4.00
N VAL A 244 5.52 -26.79 4.39
CA VAL A 244 6.49 -25.72 4.14
C VAL A 244 7.10 -25.22 5.44
N LEU A 245 8.41 -25.01 5.45
CA LEU A 245 9.10 -24.32 6.53
C LEU A 245 9.31 -22.85 6.15
N GLU A 246 8.93 -21.94 7.04
CA GLU A 246 9.23 -20.52 6.96
C GLU A 246 10.10 -20.12 8.16
N SER A 247 11.08 -19.23 7.95
CA SER A 247 11.69 -18.51 9.06
C SER A 247 11.92 -17.05 8.74
N GLY A 248 11.69 -16.23 9.76
CA GLY A 248 11.42 -14.80 9.61
C GLY A 248 9.93 -14.54 9.43
N SER A 249 9.10 -15.00 10.39
CA SER A 249 7.64 -14.75 10.33
C SER A 249 7.35 -13.26 10.17
N GLY A 250 8.14 -12.41 10.84
CA GLY A 250 8.06 -10.96 10.75
C GLY A 250 6.67 -10.43 11.11
N SER A 251 5.94 -9.92 10.11
CA SER A 251 4.55 -9.45 10.30
C SER A 251 3.49 -10.48 9.85
N GLY A 252 3.90 -11.66 9.38
CA GLY A 252 3.02 -12.73 8.88
C GLY A 252 2.62 -12.58 7.40
N ALA A 253 3.31 -11.73 6.63
CA ALA A 253 2.93 -11.47 5.24
C ALA A 253 3.14 -12.70 4.36
N MET A 254 4.36 -13.22 4.32
CA MET A 254 4.69 -14.44 3.58
C MET A 254 3.93 -15.65 4.14
N SER A 255 3.82 -15.78 5.47
CA SER A 255 3.01 -16.82 6.12
C SER A 255 1.58 -16.92 5.57
N LEU A 256 0.91 -15.78 5.33
CA LEU A 256 -0.45 -15.78 4.75
C LEU A 256 -0.48 -16.25 3.29
N PHE A 257 0.54 -15.91 2.49
CA PHE A 257 0.65 -16.40 1.12
C PHE A 257 0.94 -17.90 1.08
N LEU A 258 1.85 -18.39 1.93
CA LEU A 258 2.14 -19.81 2.09
C LEU A 258 0.89 -20.57 2.58
N SER A 259 0.21 -20.05 3.59
CA SER A 259 -1.05 -20.58 4.11
C SER A 259 -2.11 -20.75 3.02
N ARG A 260 -2.23 -19.79 2.09
CA ARG A 260 -3.12 -19.93 0.94
C ARG A 260 -2.68 -21.05 0.00
N ALA A 261 -1.39 -21.11 -0.30
CA ALA A 261 -0.85 -22.02 -1.31
C ALA A 261 -0.92 -23.49 -0.88
N VAL A 262 -0.63 -23.79 0.39
CA VAL A 262 -0.68 -25.16 0.93
C VAL A 262 -2.11 -25.64 1.23
N GLY A 263 -3.04 -24.70 1.40
CA GLY A 263 -4.46 -24.92 1.62
C GLY A 263 -4.82 -25.83 2.79
N TYR A 264 -5.97 -26.50 2.74
CA TYR A 264 -6.54 -27.25 3.87
C TYR A 264 -5.80 -28.54 4.18
N LYS A 265 -5.11 -29.12 3.20
CA LYS A 265 -4.40 -30.40 3.37
C LYS A 265 -2.94 -30.22 3.75
N GLY A 266 -2.38 -29.03 3.55
CA GLY A 266 -0.98 -28.73 3.81
C GLY A 266 -0.77 -27.99 5.12
N SER A 267 0.49 -27.66 5.41
CA SER A 267 0.85 -26.92 6.63
C SER A 267 2.10 -26.07 6.44
N VAL A 268 2.19 -24.99 7.21
CA VAL A 268 3.34 -24.10 7.30
C VAL A 268 3.84 -24.13 8.73
N LEU A 269 5.11 -24.47 8.93
CA LEU A 269 5.80 -24.23 10.21
C LEU A 269 6.56 -22.92 10.07
N SER A 270 6.19 -21.90 10.84
CA SER A 270 6.81 -20.58 10.78
C SER A 270 7.60 -20.28 12.06
N VAL A 271 8.92 -20.14 11.95
CA VAL A 271 9.82 -19.92 13.08
C VAL A 271 10.27 -18.47 13.14
N GLU A 272 10.08 -17.82 14.29
CA GLU A 272 10.48 -16.43 14.53
C GLU A 272 11.20 -16.29 15.86
N ILE A 273 12.37 -15.66 15.84
CA ILE A 273 13.24 -15.50 17.00
C ILE A 273 12.80 -14.34 17.90
N ARG A 274 12.14 -13.32 17.33
CA ARG A 274 11.69 -12.15 18.07
C ARG A 274 10.26 -12.29 18.54
N GLU A 275 10.06 -12.27 19.85
CA GLU A 275 8.74 -12.44 20.46
C GLU A 275 7.71 -11.40 19.99
N ASP A 276 8.11 -10.13 19.84
CA ASP A 276 7.23 -9.06 19.39
C ASP A 276 6.75 -9.25 17.96
N HIS A 277 7.64 -9.72 17.07
CA HIS A 277 7.32 -10.09 15.70
C HIS A 277 6.44 -11.34 15.65
N HIS A 278 6.78 -12.38 16.42
CA HIS A 278 5.98 -13.60 16.53
C HIS A 278 4.52 -13.28 16.93
N ARG A 279 4.33 -12.49 17.99
CA ARG A 279 3.00 -12.03 18.43
C ARG A 279 2.28 -11.23 17.33
N CYS A 280 2.99 -10.37 16.60
CA CYS A 280 2.43 -9.60 15.48
C CYS A 280 1.94 -10.50 14.34
N ALA A 281 2.74 -11.49 13.93
CA ALA A 281 2.41 -12.42 12.86
C ALA A 281 1.17 -13.26 13.22
N VAL A 282 1.13 -13.83 14.44
CA VAL A 282 -0.03 -14.58 14.95
C VAL A 282 -1.29 -13.72 14.93
N LEU A 283 -1.22 -12.48 15.42
CA LEU A 283 -2.39 -11.58 15.46
C LEU A 283 -2.88 -11.19 14.06
N ASN A 284 -1.98 -10.92 13.12
CA ASN A 284 -2.36 -10.61 11.74
C ASN A 284 -2.96 -11.82 11.03
N TYR A 285 -2.41 -13.02 11.26
CA TYR A 285 -2.96 -14.27 10.77
C TYR A 285 -4.40 -14.47 11.27
N GLN A 286 -4.61 -14.37 12.59
CA GLN A 286 -5.94 -14.48 13.21
C GLN A 286 -6.91 -13.45 12.64
N ARG A 287 -6.50 -12.19 12.49
CA ARG A 287 -7.35 -11.12 11.90
C ARG A 287 -7.80 -11.44 10.48
N TRP A 288 -6.89 -11.93 9.64
CA TRP A 288 -7.23 -12.36 8.29
C TRP A 288 -8.24 -13.49 8.32
N ARG A 289 -8.01 -14.52 9.15
CA ARG A 289 -8.88 -15.68 9.28
C ARG A 289 -10.28 -15.33 9.77
N SER A 290 -10.38 -14.54 10.84
CA SER A 290 -11.66 -14.07 11.37
C SER A 290 -12.42 -13.22 10.35
N SER A 291 -11.74 -12.37 9.59
CA SER A 291 -12.41 -11.61 8.53
C SER A 291 -12.83 -12.48 7.35
N TRP A 292 -12.05 -13.52 7.02
CA TRP A 292 -12.35 -14.43 5.91
C TRP A 292 -13.58 -15.30 6.19
N SER A 293 -13.69 -15.84 7.41
CA SER A 293 -14.84 -16.68 7.81
C SER A 293 -16.15 -15.91 7.72
N LEU A 294 -16.16 -14.64 8.12
CA LEU A 294 -17.33 -13.76 8.01
C LEU A 294 -17.72 -13.50 6.54
N ARG A 295 -16.73 -13.27 5.66
CA ARG A 295 -16.95 -12.98 4.23
C ARG A 295 -17.64 -14.11 3.47
N ARG A 296 -17.18 -15.36 3.64
CA ARG A 296 -17.61 -16.50 2.80
C ARG A 296 -18.46 -17.53 3.54
N GLY A 297 -18.41 -17.54 4.88
CA GLY A 297 -18.98 -18.62 5.68
C GLY A 297 -18.16 -19.89 5.74
N GLU A 298 -17.01 -19.89 5.07
CA GLU A 298 -16.01 -20.95 5.13
C GLU A 298 -14.81 -20.41 5.87
N GLU A 299 -14.29 -21.19 6.82
CA GLU A 299 -13.11 -20.81 7.57
C GLU A 299 -11.87 -20.86 6.70
N TRP A 300 -10.99 -19.88 6.85
CA TRP A 300 -9.65 -19.99 6.30
C TRP A 300 -8.91 -21.14 7.03
N PRO A 301 -8.14 -21.99 6.32
CA PRO A 301 -7.48 -23.15 6.92
C PRO A 301 -6.57 -22.77 8.09
N ASP A 302 -6.67 -23.50 9.21
CA ASP A 302 -5.74 -23.36 10.35
C ASP A 302 -4.45 -24.14 10.11
N ASN A 303 -3.66 -23.67 9.16
CA ASN A 303 -2.54 -24.42 8.63
C ASN A 303 -1.19 -23.74 8.89
N VAL A 304 -1.11 -22.71 9.71
CA VAL A 304 0.16 -22.07 10.08
C VAL A 304 0.46 -22.29 11.56
N HIS A 305 1.51 -23.04 11.84
CA HIS A 305 2.05 -23.23 13.18
C HIS A 305 3.18 -22.22 13.42
N PHE A 306 2.89 -21.16 14.17
CA PHE A 306 3.91 -20.20 14.60
C PHE A 306 4.67 -20.73 15.80
N HIS A 307 5.99 -20.73 15.72
CA HIS A 307 6.88 -21.11 16.79
C HIS A 307 7.85 -19.97 17.13
N HIS A 308 7.85 -19.55 18.39
CA HIS A 308 8.82 -18.59 18.90
C HIS A 308 10.11 -19.32 19.27
N GLY A 309 11.18 -19.09 18.50
CA GLY A 309 12.47 -19.74 18.69
C GLY A 309 13.47 -19.39 17.59
N ASP A 310 14.72 -19.77 17.80
CA ASP A 310 15.78 -19.60 16.81
C ASP A 310 15.85 -20.82 15.89
N LEU A 311 15.66 -20.61 14.58
CA LEU A 311 15.74 -21.67 13.58
C LEU A 311 17.11 -22.37 13.58
N ILE A 312 18.19 -21.66 13.91
CA ILE A 312 19.56 -22.22 13.94
C ILE A 312 19.66 -23.35 14.98
N SER A 313 18.90 -23.27 16.07
CA SER A 313 18.88 -24.28 17.14
C SER A 313 17.63 -25.16 17.14
N ALA A 314 16.77 -25.05 16.11
CA ALA A 314 15.47 -25.70 16.04
C ALA A 314 15.52 -27.20 15.65
N GLY A 315 16.68 -27.87 15.68
CA GLY A 315 16.80 -29.28 15.34
C GLY A 315 15.76 -30.20 16.01
N PRO A 316 15.51 -30.08 17.33
CA PRO A 316 14.47 -30.85 18.01
C PRO A 316 13.04 -30.55 17.51
N LEU A 317 12.76 -29.30 17.12
CA LEU A 317 11.46 -28.89 16.55
C LEU A 317 11.23 -29.49 15.16
N LEU A 318 12.30 -29.58 14.36
CA LEU A 318 12.27 -30.10 13.00
C LEU A 318 12.35 -31.64 12.96
N ALA A 319 12.76 -32.29 14.06
CA ALA A 319 12.87 -33.74 14.16
C ALA A 319 11.58 -34.46 13.74
N GLY A 320 11.72 -35.48 12.88
CA GLY A 320 10.59 -36.24 12.34
C GLY A 320 9.75 -35.53 11.27
N ARG A 321 10.10 -34.29 10.89
CA ARG A 321 9.44 -33.55 9.82
C ARG A 321 10.22 -33.61 8.51
N GLY A 322 9.47 -33.65 7.41
CA GLY A 322 9.97 -33.45 6.05
C GLY A 322 9.26 -32.25 5.41
N PHE A 323 10.01 -31.42 4.70
CA PHE A 323 9.48 -30.21 4.05
C PHE A 323 9.58 -30.31 2.54
N ASN A 324 8.47 -29.98 1.87
CA ASN A 324 8.36 -29.88 0.41
C ASN A 324 9.09 -28.65 -0.13
N SER A 325 9.16 -27.58 0.66
CA SER A 325 9.94 -26.38 0.36
C SER A 325 10.25 -25.58 1.63
N VAL A 326 11.19 -24.65 1.53
CA VAL A 326 11.61 -23.75 2.61
C VAL A 326 11.63 -22.31 2.11
N ALA A 327 11.13 -21.36 2.90
CA ALA A 327 11.29 -19.93 2.71
C ALA A 327 12.11 -19.31 3.86
N LEU A 328 13.20 -18.61 3.55
CA LEU A 328 14.04 -17.93 4.53
C LEU A 328 14.07 -16.41 4.27
N ASP A 329 13.53 -15.63 5.20
CA ASP A 329 13.61 -14.16 5.25
C ASP A 329 14.26 -13.73 6.57
N MET A 330 15.56 -13.98 6.67
CA MET A 330 16.36 -13.71 7.88
C MET A 330 17.72 -13.13 7.52
N VAL A 331 18.38 -12.49 8.48
CA VAL A 331 19.63 -11.73 8.24
C VAL A 331 20.77 -12.64 7.76
N ASN A 332 20.95 -13.80 8.40
CA ASN A 332 22.06 -14.73 8.17
C ASN A 332 21.53 -16.13 7.81
N PRO A 333 20.94 -16.32 6.62
CA PRO A 333 20.28 -17.57 6.25
C PRO A 333 21.26 -18.75 6.18
N HIS A 334 22.51 -18.50 5.79
CA HIS A 334 23.55 -19.53 5.68
C HIS A 334 23.83 -20.27 7.00
N LEU A 335 23.60 -19.63 8.15
CA LEU A 335 23.76 -20.25 9.46
C LEU A 335 22.63 -21.22 9.81
N ALA A 336 21.44 -21.03 9.24
CA ALA A 336 20.29 -21.91 9.46
C ALA A 336 20.28 -23.13 8.52
N LEU A 337 20.96 -23.05 7.37
CA LEU A 337 20.97 -24.13 6.38
C LEU A 337 21.40 -25.50 6.94
N PRO A 338 22.43 -25.63 7.80
CA PRO A 338 22.80 -26.92 8.38
C PRO A 338 21.67 -27.57 9.21
N ALA A 339 20.86 -26.78 9.89
CA ALA A 339 19.71 -27.27 10.67
C ALA A 339 18.53 -27.64 9.75
N VAL A 340 18.33 -26.91 8.66
CA VAL A 340 17.16 -27.07 7.77
C VAL A 340 17.35 -28.17 6.72
N VAL A 341 18.52 -28.22 6.08
CA VAL A 341 18.78 -29.10 4.92
C VAL A 341 18.52 -30.59 5.19
N PRO A 342 18.79 -31.15 6.38
CA PRO A 342 18.43 -32.54 6.69
C PRO A 342 16.94 -32.84 6.55
N HIS A 343 16.07 -31.85 6.78
CA HIS A 343 14.60 -31.99 6.77
C HIS A 343 13.96 -31.57 5.45
N LEU A 344 14.70 -30.95 4.54
CA LEU A 344 14.21 -30.62 3.19
C LEU A 344 14.20 -31.88 2.31
N HIS A 345 13.12 -32.15 1.57
CA HIS A 345 13.10 -33.32 0.68
C HIS A 345 14.17 -33.22 -0.43
N PRO A 346 14.74 -34.35 -0.90
CA PRO A 346 15.63 -34.34 -2.07
C PRO A 346 14.94 -33.73 -3.29
N GLY A 347 15.63 -32.87 -4.03
CA GLY A 347 15.07 -32.16 -5.17
C GLY A 347 14.24 -30.92 -4.80
N SER A 348 13.87 -30.72 -3.53
CA SER A 348 13.07 -29.57 -3.10
C SER A 348 13.85 -28.26 -3.05
N VAL A 349 13.09 -27.15 -3.03
CA VAL A 349 13.61 -25.79 -3.11
C VAL A 349 13.65 -25.12 -1.73
N CYS A 350 14.75 -24.44 -1.45
CA CYS A 350 14.88 -23.43 -0.42
C CYS A 350 14.99 -22.05 -1.10
N ALA A 351 13.97 -21.23 -0.95
CA ALA A 351 13.96 -19.86 -1.44
C ALA A 351 14.41 -18.90 -0.34
N VAL A 352 15.35 -18.01 -0.66
CA VAL A 352 15.91 -17.05 0.29
C VAL A 352 15.66 -15.63 -0.19
N TYR A 353 15.19 -14.78 0.72
CA TYR A 353 14.96 -13.35 0.50
C TYR A 353 16.11 -12.54 1.14
N GLN A 354 16.80 -11.69 0.36
CA GLN A 354 17.89 -10.85 0.86
C GLN A 354 17.83 -9.44 0.29
N ALA A 355 17.83 -8.43 1.15
CA ALA A 355 17.75 -7.03 0.74
C ALA A 355 19.04 -6.56 0.03
N ASN A 356 20.21 -7.02 0.48
CA ASN A 356 21.50 -6.52 0.00
C ASN A 356 22.29 -7.60 -0.75
N ILE A 357 22.97 -7.20 -1.82
CA ILE A 357 23.80 -8.12 -2.63
C ILE A 357 24.97 -8.71 -1.82
N THR A 358 25.47 -7.99 -0.81
CA THR A 358 26.51 -8.50 0.09
C THR A 358 26.02 -9.70 0.92
N GLN A 359 24.76 -9.69 1.36
CA GLN A 359 24.18 -10.83 2.06
C GLN A 359 24.02 -12.05 1.13
N VAL A 360 23.79 -11.80 -0.17
CA VAL A 360 23.80 -12.86 -1.18
C VAL A 360 25.20 -13.46 -1.33
N ILE A 361 26.24 -12.62 -1.34
CA ILE A 361 27.64 -13.08 -1.35
C ILE A 361 27.93 -13.93 -0.11
N ASP A 362 27.53 -13.47 1.08
CA ASP A 362 27.71 -14.22 2.34
C ASP A 362 26.96 -15.57 2.31
N LEU A 363 25.75 -15.60 1.73
CA LEU A 363 25.01 -16.85 1.52
C LEU A 363 25.77 -17.83 0.62
N MET A 364 26.29 -17.34 -0.52
CA MET A 364 27.04 -18.17 -1.46
C MET A 364 28.36 -18.68 -0.86
N GLU A 365 29.05 -17.86 -0.09
CA GLU A 365 30.26 -18.25 0.62
C GLU A 365 29.95 -19.28 1.72
N GLY A 366 28.87 -19.09 2.47
CA GLY A 366 28.39 -20.06 3.45
C GLY A 366 28.05 -21.41 2.84
N LEU A 367 27.41 -21.43 1.66
CA LEU A 367 27.16 -22.67 0.90
C LEU A 367 28.45 -23.37 0.48
N ARG A 368 29.44 -22.61 -0.03
CA ARG A 368 30.73 -23.13 -0.46
C ARG A 368 31.50 -23.76 0.72
N CYS A 369 31.47 -23.12 1.88
CA CYS A 369 32.21 -23.55 3.08
C CYS A 369 31.52 -24.71 3.82
N SER A 370 30.19 -24.76 3.85
CA SER A 370 29.42 -25.78 4.59
C SER A 370 29.29 -27.11 3.84
N ALA A 371 29.69 -27.17 2.56
CA ALA A 371 29.62 -28.35 1.70
C ALA A 371 28.23 -29.01 1.62
N LEU A 372 27.17 -28.29 1.99
CA LEU A 372 25.79 -28.77 1.97
C LEU A 372 25.38 -29.21 0.56
N PRO A 373 24.47 -30.20 0.44
CA PRO A 373 23.98 -30.67 -0.85
C PRO A 373 22.93 -29.70 -1.44
N LEU A 374 23.31 -28.44 -1.61
CA LEU A 374 22.50 -27.37 -2.19
C LEU A 374 23.21 -26.78 -3.41
N VAL A 375 22.46 -26.51 -4.46
CA VAL A 375 22.93 -25.79 -5.65
C VAL A 375 22.09 -24.53 -5.82
N CYS A 376 22.75 -23.40 -6.10
CA CYS A 376 22.05 -22.16 -6.45
C CYS A 376 21.64 -22.21 -7.92
N GLU A 377 20.34 -22.30 -8.19
CA GLU A 377 19.80 -22.32 -9.56
C GLU A 377 19.67 -20.91 -10.15
N ARG A 378 19.30 -19.95 -9.30
CA ARG A 378 18.92 -18.61 -9.77
C ARG A 378 19.01 -17.57 -8.66
N ILE A 379 19.40 -16.36 -9.03
CA ILE A 379 19.31 -15.15 -8.22
C ILE A 379 18.62 -14.09 -9.09
N VAL A 380 17.49 -13.56 -8.65
CA VAL A 380 16.71 -12.57 -9.41
C VAL A 380 16.20 -11.43 -8.55
N GLU A 381 15.89 -10.32 -9.20
CA GLU A 381 15.07 -9.23 -8.68
C GLU A 381 13.77 -9.19 -9.48
N VAL A 382 12.64 -8.88 -8.83
CA VAL A 382 11.32 -8.77 -9.48
C VAL A 382 10.90 -7.30 -9.51
N GLN A 383 10.69 -6.75 -10.70
CA GLN A 383 10.28 -5.36 -10.89
C GLN A 383 8.85 -5.29 -11.42
N TYR A 384 8.00 -4.51 -10.75
CA TYR A 384 6.69 -4.12 -11.26
C TYR A 384 6.76 -2.67 -11.71
N ARG A 385 6.20 -2.38 -12.89
CA ARG A 385 6.13 -1.03 -13.43
C ARG A 385 4.68 -0.64 -13.65
N ASP A 386 4.19 0.30 -12.86
CA ASP A 386 2.82 0.78 -12.97
C ASP A 386 2.68 1.67 -14.20
N TRP A 387 1.51 1.62 -14.85
CA TRP A 387 1.20 2.43 -16.03
C TRP A 387 -0.02 3.31 -15.76
N LEU A 388 0.07 4.56 -16.22
CA LEU A 388 -1.05 5.46 -16.35
C LEU A 388 -1.62 5.32 -17.76
N VAL A 389 -2.86 4.84 -17.84
CA VAL A 389 -3.61 4.72 -19.08
C VAL A 389 -4.90 5.52 -18.95
N GLY A 390 -5.14 6.42 -19.91
CA GLY A 390 -6.33 7.25 -19.90
C GLY A 390 -6.65 7.83 -21.28
N PRO A 391 -7.88 8.29 -21.49
CA PRO A 391 -8.26 8.98 -22.71
C PRO A 391 -7.42 10.26 -22.84
N SER A 392 -7.10 10.58 -24.08
CA SER A 392 -6.40 11.80 -24.43
C SER A 392 -7.36 12.99 -24.31
N LEU A 393 -7.03 13.94 -23.44
CA LEU A 393 -7.86 15.11 -23.14
C LEU A 393 -7.18 16.39 -23.65
N LYS A 394 -7.99 17.30 -24.19
CA LYS A 394 -7.61 18.70 -24.45
C LYS A 394 -7.56 19.49 -23.13
N LYS A 395 -7.05 20.73 -23.20
CA LYS A 395 -6.94 21.63 -22.03
C LYS A 395 -8.29 21.99 -21.42
N ASP A 396 -9.33 22.06 -22.24
CA ASP A 396 -10.73 22.30 -21.85
C ASP A 396 -11.40 21.07 -21.19
N GLY A 397 -10.73 19.91 -21.21
CA GLY A 397 -11.24 18.65 -20.69
C GLY A 397 -11.96 17.77 -21.72
N THR A 398 -12.21 18.25 -22.94
CA THR A 398 -12.83 17.45 -24.02
C THR A 398 -11.87 16.40 -24.56
N PHE A 399 -12.40 15.35 -25.19
CA PHE A 399 -11.58 14.29 -25.79
C PHE A 399 -10.90 14.76 -27.08
N ASN A 400 -9.65 14.34 -27.28
CA ASN A 400 -9.04 14.42 -28.61
C ASN A 400 -9.77 13.45 -29.58
N LYS A 401 -9.81 13.78 -30.87
CA LYS A 401 -10.36 12.89 -31.90
C LYS A 401 -9.23 12.01 -32.46
N ARG A 402 -9.52 10.74 -32.70
CA ARG A 402 -8.61 9.85 -33.41
C ARG A 402 -8.48 10.30 -34.85
N LYS A 403 -7.27 10.69 -35.28
CA LYS A 403 -6.98 10.91 -36.69
C LYS A 403 -6.83 9.54 -37.37
N ALA A 404 -7.45 9.35 -38.54
CA ALA A 404 -7.14 8.21 -39.38
C ALA A 404 -5.65 8.25 -39.76
N PRO A 405 -4.97 7.11 -39.89
CA PRO A 405 -3.64 7.09 -40.49
C PRO A 405 -3.74 7.77 -41.86
N HIS A 406 -2.87 8.76 -42.13
CA HIS A 406 -2.71 9.28 -43.48
C HIS A 406 -2.21 8.12 -44.35
N GLU A 407 -2.97 7.74 -45.37
CA GLU A 407 -2.37 7.11 -46.54
C GLU A 407 -1.41 8.15 -47.13
N GLU A 408 -0.16 7.75 -47.36
CA GLU A 408 0.86 8.61 -47.97
C GLU A 408 0.43 8.92 -49.41
N ASP A 409 -0.35 10.00 -49.59
CA ASP A 409 -0.39 10.74 -50.84
C ASP A 409 0.42 12.02 -50.62
N ASP A 410 1.67 11.99 -51.10
CA ASP A 410 2.51 13.16 -51.31
C ASP A 410 1.87 14.08 -52.36
N HIS A 411 0.85 14.84 -51.96
CA HIS A 411 0.49 16.06 -52.66
C HIS A 411 0.13 17.15 -51.65
N VAL A 412 1.05 18.10 -51.54
CA VAL A 412 0.90 19.39 -50.86
C VAL A 412 -0.27 20.13 -51.51
N ASP A 413 -1.34 20.33 -50.76
CA ASP A 413 -2.19 21.50 -50.96
C ASP A 413 -2.52 22.11 -49.60
N GLU A 414 -2.01 23.33 -49.39
CA GLU A 414 -2.31 24.17 -48.24
C GLU A 414 -3.75 24.67 -48.38
N SER A 415 -4.69 23.94 -47.79
CA SER A 415 -6.00 24.51 -47.48
C SER A 415 -6.42 24.04 -46.10
N GLU A 416 -6.43 24.97 -45.15
CA GLU A 416 -7.08 24.78 -43.85
C GLU A 416 -8.54 24.34 -44.08
N PRO A 417 -8.99 23.20 -43.51
CA PRO A 417 -10.40 22.90 -43.52
C PRO A 417 -11.08 23.74 -42.44
N ASN A 418 -12.00 24.59 -42.88
CA ASN A 418 -12.94 25.35 -42.07
C ASN A 418 -13.42 24.54 -40.85
N GLU A 419 -13.12 25.05 -39.65
CA GLU A 419 -13.88 24.77 -38.44
C GLU A 419 -15.31 25.23 -38.71
N ASP A 420 -16.21 24.32 -39.07
CA ASP A 420 -17.61 24.44 -38.64
C ASP A 420 -18.38 23.14 -38.88
N THR A 421 -19.18 22.80 -37.86
CA THR A 421 -20.20 21.74 -37.84
C THR A 421 -19.73 20.31 -37.51
N LYS A 422 -19.44 20.05 -36.22
CA LYS A 422 -19.91 18.83 -35.51
C LYS A 422 -19.54 18.88 -34.02
N GLY A 423 -20.55 19.20 -33.22
CA GLY A 423 -20.69 19.13 -31.76
C GLY A 423 -19.46 18.82 -30.92
N ASP A 424 -19.09 19.78 -30.06
CA ASP A 424 -18.19 19.54 -28.93
C ASP A 424 -18.75 18.43 -28.05
N LEU A 425 -18.12 17.26 -28.14
CA LEU A 425 -18.47 16.11 -27.31
C LEU A 425 -18.09 16.43 -25.87
N ASN A 426 -19.10 16.76 -25.07
CA ASN A 426 -18.98 16.94 -23.64
C ASN A 426 -18.59 15.59 -23.00
N CYS A 427 -17.81 15.60 -21.93
CA CYS A 427 -17.33 14.39 -21.25
C CYS A 427 -18.43 13.48 -20.67
N GLN A 428 -19.69 13.90 -20.80
CA GLN A 428 -20.89 13.26 -20.27
C GLN A 428 -21.70 12.53 -21.35
N ASP A 429 -21.46 12.78 -22.64
CA ASP A 429 -22.17 12.09 -23.73
C ASP A 429 -21.46 10.79 -24.13
N PRO A 430 -22.21 9.72 -24.48
CA PRO A 430 -21.63 8.46 -24.88
C PRO A 430 -20.90 8.60 -26.23
N VAL A 431 -19.58 8.68 -26.19
CA VAL A 431 -18.72 8.69 -27.38
C VAL A 431 -18.65 7.28 -27.98
N PRO A 432 -18.76 7.12 -29.31
CA PRO A 432 -18.65 5.82 -29.95
C PRO A 432 -17.33 5.11 -29.61
N PHE A 433 -17.40 3.78 -29.52
CA PHE A 433 -16.22 2.96 -29.27
C PHE A 433 -15.17 3.17 -30.36
N GLY A 434 -13.95 3.56 -29.98
CA GLY A 434 -12.80 3.70 -30.88
C GLY A 434 -12.46 5.14 -31.31
N ASP A 435 -13.31 6.13 -31.01
CA ASP A 435 -13.13 7.53 -31.44
C ASP A 435 -12.18 8.33 -30.53
N VAL A 436 -12.07 7.93 -29.26
CA VAL A 436 -11.21 8.59 -28.27
C VAL A 436 -9.83 7.91 -28.27
N PRO A 437 -8.75 8.60 -28.65
CA PRO A 437 -7.40 8.07 -28.52
C PRO A 437 -7.02 8.01 -27.04
N TYR A 438 -6.19 7.03 -26.67
CA TYR A 438 -5.68 6.85 -25.31
C TYR A 438 -4.20 7.19 -25.23
N ILE A 439 -3.79 7.75 -24.11
CA ILE A 439 -2.39 7.94 -23.75
C ILE A 439 -2.03 6.86 -22.73
N ALA A 440 -0.94 6.16 -22.98
CA ALA A 440 -0.36 5.18 -22.07
C ALA A 440 1.10 5.55 -21.78
N ARG A 441 1.46 5.68 -20.51
CA ARG A 441 2.84 5.93 -20.07
C ARG A 441 3.10 5.28 -18.71
N PRO A 442 4.36 4.95 -18.36
CA PRO A 442 4.70 4.55 -17.00
C PRO A 442 4.24 5.61 -15.98
N HIS A 443 3.78 5.16 -14.82
CA HIS A 443 3.49 6.03 -13.68
C HIS A 443 4.78 6.76 -13.27
N PRO A 444 4.74 8.06 -12.95
CA PRO A 444 5.96 8.82 -12.61
C PRO A 444 6.63 8.31 -11.34
N GLU A 445 5.84 7.79 -10.39
CA GLU A 445 6.33 7.15 -9.19
C GLU A 445 6.33 5.63 -9.40
N GLN A 446 7.46 5.00 -9.11
CA GLN A 446 7.64 3.55 -9.21
C GLN A 446 8.20 3.02 -7.91
N THR A 447 7.88 1.76 -7.59
CA THR A 447 8.47 1.10 -6.43
C THR A 447 9.94 0.79 -6.71
N GLY A 448 10.80 1.08 -5.73
CA GLY A 448 12.23 0.79 -5.82
C GLY A 448 12.57 -0.67 -5.53
N HIS A 449 13.86 -0.93 -5.39
CA HIS A 449 14.38 -2.24 -4.97
C HIS A 449 13.76 -2.70 -3.64
N THR A 450 13.46 -3.99 -3.56
CA THR A 450 12.99 -4.65 -2.34
C THR A 450 14.00 -5.69 -1.88
N ALA A 451 14.31 -6.69 -2.71
CA ALA A 451 15.27 -7.74 -2.43
C ALA A 451 15.69 -8.53 -3.67
N PHE A 452 16.80 -9.25 -3.49
CA PHE A 452 17.19 -10.39 -4.31
C PHE A 452 16.50 -11.65 -3.77
N LEU A 453 15.99 -12.45 -4.69
CA LEU A 453 15.37 -13.75 -4.44
C LEU A 453 16.29 -14.84 -4.96
N ILE A 454 16.71 -15.74 -4.08
CA ILE A 454 17.67 -16.80 -4.36
C ILE A 454 16.95 -18.13 -4.34
N LYS A 455 17.08 -18.91 -5.40
CA LYS A 455 16.53 -20.26 -5.52
C LYS A 455 17.64 -21.29 -5.32
N LEU A 456 17.61 -21.97 -4.17
CA LEU A 456 18.51 -23.08 -3.88
C LEU A 456 17.76 -24.41 -4.04
N ARG A 457 18.34 -25.40 -4.72
CA ARG A 457 17.78 -26.75 -4.83
C ARG A 457 18.61 -27.75 -4.05
N LYS A 458 17.96 -28.61 -3.26
CA LYS A 458 18.61 -29.76 -2.63
C LYS A 458 18.90 -30.82 -3.67
N ILE A 459 20.16 -31.24 -3.75
CA ILE A 459 20.61 -32.35 -4.58
C ILE A 459 20.90 -33.57 -3.70
N LEU A 460 21.01 -34.75 -4.31
CA LEU A 460 21.64 -35.90 -3.67
C LEU A 460 23.12 -35.87 -4.05
N LYS A 461 24.00 -36.00 -3.06
CA LYS A 461 25.44 -36.19 -3.26
C LYS A 461 25.80 -37.64 -3.06
#